data_AF-A0A0F9RJV0-F1
#
_entry.id   AF-A0A0F9RJV0-F1
#
_cell.length_a   1.000
_cell.length_b   1.000
_cell.length_c   1.000
_cell.angle_alpha   90.00
_cell.angle_beta   90.00
_cell.angle_gamma   90.00
#
_symmetry.space_group_name_H-M   'P 1'
#
loop_
_entity.id
_entity.type
_entity.pdbx_description
1 polymer ?
#
loop_
_entity_poly.entity_id
_entity_poly.type
_entity_poly.pdbx_seq_one_letter_code
_entity_poly.pdbx_strand_id
1 'polypeptide(L)'
;MKYEHEMTAPIQSWIEARGMVAYTEVPYYYSAIDHVGVNWDTRGLVLIETKLSLSRAVVCQANIKRMLGDAYVAVASRPRKASIESATQAGLGVLRVTESGCEELAPPGAKLEHPVYASGRDTFIEILRQLEPGGTGGLACLKGRGPAQDVHKAIQQHLDENPSATWRELYRDVPNHYASYRSLQSSMKVLENFSKAEPLRRTTIDTARAGQRSLP
;
A
#
# COMPACT_ATOMS: atom_id res chain seq x y z
N MET A 1 5.82 -18.23 9.01
CA MET A 1 5.20 -16.91 8.81
C MET A 1 3.74 -17.03 8.40
N LYS A 2 2.83 -16.52 9.23
CA LYS A 2 1.38 -16.59 9.08
C LYS A 2 0.75 -15.23 8.75
N TYR A 3 1.44 -14.12 9.07
CA TYR A 3 0.91 -12.77 8.93
C TYR A 3 1.89 -11.85 8.19
N GLU A 4 1.37 -10.81 7.53
CA GLU A 4 2.21 -9.88 6.74
C GLU A 4 3.14 -9.05 7.62
N HIS A 5 2.71 -8.62 8.81
CA HIS A 5 3.57 -7.84 9.71
C HIS A 5 4.84 -8.59 10.15
N GLU A 6 4.79 -9.93 10.20
CA GLU A 6 5.96 -10.77 10.51
C GLU A 6 7.04 -10.69 9.41
N MET A 7 6.70 -10.23 8.20
CA MET A 7 7.63 -10.04 7.08
C MET A 7 8.48 -8.79 7.23
N THR A 8 8.05 -7.81 8.05
CA THR A 8 8.67 -6.49 8.14
C THR A 8 10.15 -6.56 8.50
N ALA A 9 10.48 -7.19 9.63
CA ALA A 9 11.85 -7.20 10.13
C ALA A 9 12.82 -7.92 9.17
N PRO A 10 12.52 -9.12 8.63
CA PRO A 10 13.34 -9.75 7.60
C PRO A 10 13.60 -8.87 6.37
N ILE A 11 12.57 -8.15 5.91
CA ILE A 11 12.68 -7.26 4.74
C ILE A 11 13.58 -6.06 5.07
N GLN A 12 13.40 -5.44 6.23
CA GLN A 12 14.25 -4.33 6.69
C GLN A 12 15.71 -4.75 6.79
N SER A 13 16.00 -5.89 7.44
CA SER A 13 17.37 -6.43 7.49
C SER A 13 17.96 -6.69 6.10
N TRP A 14 17.15 -7.17 5.15
CA TRP A 14 17.61 -7.41 3.78
C TRP A 14 17.93 -6.11 3.02
N ILE A 15 17.17 -5.03 3.28
CA ILE A 15 17.44 -3.68 2.75
C ILE A 15 18.73 -3.11 3.36
N GLU A 16 18.84 -3.18 4.69
CA GLU A 16 19.99 -2.64 5.45
C GLU A 16 21.30 -3.35 5.11
N ALA A 17 21.25 -4.68 4.90
CA ALA A 17 22.41 -5.46 4.47
C ALA A 17 22.98 -5.02 3.11
N ARG A 18 22.24 -4.22 2.33
CA ARG A 18 22.67 -3.61 1.06
C ARG A 18 23.18 -2.17 1.25
N GLY A 19 23.37 -1.72 2.48
CA GLY A 19 23.80 -0.35 2.78
C GLY A 19 22.72 0.70 2.45
N MET A 20 21.45 0.34 2.61
CA MET A 20 20.31 1.24 2.38
C MET A 20 19.60 1.54 3.69
N VAL A 21 18.96 2.70 3.78
CA VAL A 21 18.05 3.04 4.88
C VAL A 21 16.66 2.51 4.55
N ALA A 22 16.08 1.72 5.46
CA ALA A 22 14.77 1.11 5.28
C ALA A 22 13.65 1.98 5.87
N TYR A 23 12.53 2.05 5.16
CA TYR A 23 11.28 2.70 5.56
C TYR A 23 10.12 1.72 5.38
N THR A 24 9.05 1.91 6.14
CA THR A 24 7.86 1.07 6.10
C THR A 24 6.60 1.91 6.00
N GLU A 25 5.62 1.44 5.22
CA GLU A 25 4.33 2.12 4.96
C GLU A 25 4.51 3.55 4.40
N VAL A 26 5.38 3.70 3.40
CA VAL A 26 5.73 5.01 2.83
C VAL A 26 4.59 5.53 1.96
N PRO A 27 4.03 6.73 2.23
CA PRO A 27 2.97 7.31 1.41
C PRO A 27 3.42 7.53 -0.04
N TYR A 28 2.60 7.08 -0.99
CA TYR A 28 2.82 7.28 -2.42
C TYR A 28 1.48 7.45 -3.16
N TYR A 29 1.25 8.67 -3.67
CA TYR A 29 -0.04 9.09 -4.24
C TYR A 29 -1.23 8.77 -3.32
N TYR A 30 -2.14 7.90 -3.77
CA TYR A 30 -3.36 7.49 -3.07
C TYR A 30 -3.18 6.16 -2.31
N SER A 31 -1.93 5.75 -2.07
CA SER A 31 -1.57 4.46 -1.49
C SER A 31 -0.33 4.58 -0.61
N ALA A 32 0.11 3.47 -0.03
CA ALA A 32 1.42 3.33 0.59
C ALA A 32 2.24 2.26 -0.15
N ILE A 33 3.56 2.36 -0.05
CA ILE A 33 4.50 1.32 -0.43
C ILE A 33 4.93 0.63 0.86
N ASP A 34 4.71 -0.70 0.93
CA ASP A 34 4.91 -1.47 2.14
C ASP A 34 6.33 -1.30 2.71
N HIS A 35 7.37 -1.40 1.85
CA HIS A 35 8.74 -1.06 2.24
C HIS A 35 9.50 -0.32 1.15
N VAL A 36 10.37 0.60 1.57
CA VAL A 36 11.29 1.33 0.69
C VAL A 36 12.70 1.28 1.27
N GLY A 37 13.66 0.90 0.44
CA GLY A 37 15.07 1.11 0.70
C GLY A 37 15.59 2.30 -0.09
N VAL A 38 16.35 3.18 0.54
CA VAL A 38 17.05 4.28 -0.14
C VAL A 38 18.54 4.25 0.18
N ASN A 39 19.35 4.31 -0.87
CA ASN A 39 20.78 4.61 -0.75
C ASN A 39 20.96 6.11 -1.01
N TRP A 40 21.32 6.87 0.03
CA TRP A 40 21.36 8.34 -0.04
C TRP A 40 22.48 8.87 -0.94
N ASP A 41 23.58 8.14 -1.06
CA ASP A 41 24.75 8.54 -1.86
C ASP A 41 24.45 8.42 -3.36
N THR A 42 23.87 7.30 -3.77
CA THR A 42 23.52 7.01 -5.17
C THR A 42 22.12 7.46 -5.55
N ARG A 43 21.33 7.90 -4.56
CA ARG A 43 19.88 8.11 -4.65
C ARG A 43 19.11 6.86 -5.11
N GLY A 44 19.72 5.68 -5.04
CA GLY A 44 19.13 4.41 -5.48
C GLY A 44 17.92 4.02 -4.62
N LEU A 45 16.84 3.55 -5.25
CA LEU A 45 15.62 3.13 -4.58
C LEU A 45 15.33 1.66 -4.82
N VAL A 46 14.97 0.96 -3.76
CA VAL A 46 14.32 -0.35 -3.78
C VAL A 46 12.91 -0.20 -3.22
N LEU A 47 11.91 -0.73 -3.92
CA LEU A 47 10.50 -0.63 -3.54
C LEU A 47 9.93 -2.03 -3.44
N ILE A 48 9.34 -2.38 -2.30
CA ILE A 48 8.90 -3.75 -2.02
C ILE A 48 7.41 -3.74 -1.68
N GLU A 49 6.63 -4.48 -2.46
CA GLU A 49 5.26 -4.85 -2.12
C GLU A 49 5.28 -6.21 -1.40
N THR A 50 4.62 -6.28 -0.25
CA THR A 50 4.62 -7.44 0.66
C THR A 50 3.25 -8.10 0.64
N LYS A 51 3.21 -9.42 0.39
CA LYS A 51 1.97 -10.22 0.46
C LYS A 51 2.25 -11.64 0.91
N LEU A 52 1.28 -12.33 1.49
CA LEU A 52 1.47 -13.74 1.87
C LEU A 52 1.74 -14.68 0.66
N SER A 53 1.25 -14.32 -0.53
CA SER A 53 1.42 -15.13 -1.74
C SER A 53 1.55 -14.28 -3.01
N LEU A 54 2.28 -14.83 -3.99
CA LEU A 54 2.50 -14.17 -5.27
C LEU A 54 1.29 -14.40 -6.18
N SER A 55 0.54 -13.33 -6.44
CA SER A 55 -0.60 -13.36 -7.37
C SER A 55 -0.48 -12.26 -8.43
N ARG A 56 -1.27 -12.38 -9.49
CA ARG A 56 -1.31 -11.40 -10.59
C ARG A 56 -1.68 -9.99 -10.10
N ALA A 57 -2.53 -9.88 -9.09
CA ALA A 57 -2.93 -8.59 -8.52
C ALA A 57 -1.72 -7.87 -7.89
N VAL A 58 -0.89 -8.61 -7.16
CA VAL A 58 0.32 -8.10 -6.51
C VAL A 58 1.36 -7.68 -7.54
N VAL A 59 1.54 -8.49 -8.59
CA VAL A 59 2.41 -8.13 -9.73
C VAL A 59 1.97 -6.81 -10.36
N CYS A 60 0.66 -6.60 -10.56
CA CYS A 60 0.14 -5.34 -11.09
C CYS A 60 0.42 -4.15 -10.16
N GLN A 61 0.19 -4.32 -8.86
CA GLN A 61 0.45 -3.30 -7.84
C GLN A 61 1.93 -2.91 -7.73
N ALA A 62 2.83 -3.89 -7.85
CA ALA A 62 4.27 -3.66 -7.80
C ALA A 62 4.83 -3.09 -9.12
N ASN A 63 4.26 -3.46 -10.27
CA ASN A 63 4.74 -3.00 -11.57
C ASN A 63 4.69 -1.46 -11.72
N ILE A 64 3.67 -0.81 -11.14
CA ILE A 64 3.57 0.66 -11.13
C ILE A 64 4.76 1.30 -10.39
N LYS A 65 5.35 0.62 -9.42
CA LYS A 65 6.46 1.13 -8.60
C LYS A 65 7.81 1.14 -9.33
N ARG A 66 7.94 0.38 -10.43
CA ARG A 66 9.17 0.32 -11.27
C ARG A 66 9.57 1.65 -11.89
N MET A 67 8.65 2.61 -11.90
CA MET A 67 8.91 3.97 -12.36
C MET A 67 9.82 4.76 -11.40
N LEU A 68 9.91 4.34 -10.13
CA LEU A 68 10.71 5.02 -9.11
C LEU A 68 12.09 4.37 -8.92
N GLY A 69 12.21 3.06 -9.12
CA GLY A 69 13.42 2.32 -8.82
C GLY A 69 13.27 0.82 -9.01
N ASP A 70 14.12 0.06 -8.32
CA ASP A 70 14.14 -1.40 -8.36
C ASP A 70 12.96 -1.95 -7.56
N ALA A 71 11.94 -2.45 -8.25
CA ALA A 71 10.72 -2.92 -7.61
C ALA A 71 10.72 -4.45 -7.41
N TYR A 72 10.33 -4.87 -6.22
CA TYR A 72 10.22 -6.27 -5.82
C TYR A 72 8.81 -6.60 -5.33
N VAL A 73 8.47 -7.88 -5.42
CA VAL A 73 7.39 -8.47 -4.63
C VAL A 73 8.00 -9.43 -3.61
N ALA A 74 7.73 -9.20 -2.33
CA ALA A 74 8.13 -10.07 -1.23
C ALA A 74 6.95 -10.94 -0.79
N VAL A 75 7.18 -12.26 -0.72
CA VAL A 75 6.14 -13.24 -0.36
C VAL A 75 6.55 -14.26 0.69
N ALA A 76 5.66 -14.59 1.61
CA ALA A 76 5.93 -15.59 2.66
C ALA A 76 5.88 -17.03 2.10
N SER A 77 4.89 -17.33 1.26
CA SER A 77 4.76 -18.65 0.63
C SER A 77 5.80 -18.85 -0.48
N ARG A 78 6.21 -20.10 -0.72
CA ARG A 78 7.08 -20.44 -1.86
C ARG A 78 6.30 -20.27 -3.17
N PRO A 79 6.63 -19.28 -4.03
CA PRO A 79 5.89 -19.05 -5.26
C PRO A 79 6.14 -20.18 -6.28
N ARG A 80 5.17 -20.41 -7.16
CA ARG A 80 5.32 -21.34 -8.28
C ARG A 80 6.22 -20.73 -9.34
N LYS A 81 6.93 -21.57 -10.11
CA LYS A 81 7.80 -21.13 -11.20
C LYS A 81 7.10 -20.17 -12.17
N ALA A 82 5.89 -20.52 -12.63
CA ALA A 82 5.11 -19.67 -13.53
C ALA A 82 4.75 -18.30 -12.92
N SER A 83 4.56 -18.21 -11.60
CA SER A 83 4.30 -16.94 -10.92
C SER A 83 5.56 -16.06 -10.87
N ILE A 84 6.73 -16.68 -10.64
CA ILE A 84 8.03 -15.99 -10.71
C ILE A 84 8.26 -15.49 -12.14
N GLU A 85 8.06 -16.34 -13.15
CA GLU A 85 8.19 -15.98 -14.57
C GLU A 85 7.29 -14.78 -14.91
N SER A 86 6.02 -14.80 -14.49
CA SER A 86 5.11 -13.66 -14.70
C SER A 86 5.59 -12.37 -14.04
N ALA A 87 6.17 -12.42 -12.84
CA ALA A 87 6.72 -11.24 -12.17
C ALA A 87 7.99 -10.71 -12.89
N THR A 88 8.88 -11.62 -13.29
CA THR A 88 10.11 -11.26 -14.03
C THR A 88 9.82 -10.69 -15.42
N GLN A 89 8.80 -11.19 -16.12
CA GLN A 89 8.32 -10.61 -17.38
C GLN A 89 7.78 -9.19 -17.19
N ALA A 90 7.19 -8.91 -16.02
CA ALA A 90 6.82 -7.56 -15.61
C ALA A 90 8.01 -6.74 -15.08
N GLY A 91 9.24 -7.25 -15.17
CA GLY A 91 10.48 -6.59 -14.73
C GLY A 91 10.62 -6.43 -13.21
N LEU A 92 9.91 -7.22 -12.43
CA LEU A 92 9.95 -7.20 -10.96
C LEU A 92 10.95 -8.23 -10.42
N GLY A 93 11.62 -7.86 -9.32
CA GLY A 93 12.33 -8.83 -8.50
C GLY A 93 11.36 -9.62 -7.62
N VAL A 94 11.78 -10.80 -7.17
CA VAL A 94 10.97 -11.67 -6.31
C VAL A 94 11.77 -12.06 -5.08
N LEU A 95 11.24 -11.74 -3.90
CA LEU A 95 11.78 -12.17 -2.62
C LEU A 95 10.86 -13.20 -1.99
N ARG A 96 11.44 -14.27 -1.46
CA ARG A 96 10.76 -15.16 -0.52
C ARG A 96 11.19 -14.81 0.89
N VAL A 97 10.23 -14.49 1.74
CA VAL A 97 10.46 -14.14 3.14
C VAL A 97 10.30 -15.37 4.01
N THR A 98 11.32 -15.64 4.82
CA THR A 98 11.41 -16.77 5.74
C THR A 98 11.76 -16.26 7.14
N GLU A 99 11.70 -17.13 8.14
CA GLU A 99 12.13 -16.80 9.51
C GLU A 99 13.64 -16.47 9.58
N SER A 100 14.44 -17.03 8.66
CA SER A 100 15.87 -16.76 8.54
C SER A 100 16.23 -15.50 7.74
N GLY A 101 15.25 -14.79 7.18
CA GLY A 101 15.49 -13.62 6.32
C GLY A 101 14.82 -13.72 4.95
N CYS A 102 15.31 -12.93 4.00
CA CYS A 102 14.80 -12.89 2.63
C CYS A 102 15.73 -13.62 1.64
N GLU A 103 15.15 -14.55 0.88
CA GLU A 103 15.78 -15.26 -0.24
C GLU A 103 15.39 -14.56 -1.55
N GLU A 104 16.37 -14.06 -2.32
CA GLU A 104 16.12 -13.45 -3.62
C GLU A 104 15.97 -14.56 -4.69
N LEU A 105 14.75 -14.76 -5.16
CA LEU A 105 14.42 -15.79 -6.16
C LEU A 105 14.63 -15.29 -7.60
N ALA A 106 14.50 -13.98 -7.81
CA ALA A 106 14.80 -13.33 -9.07
C ALA A 106 15.17 -11.86 -8.83
N PRO A 107 16.20 -11.33 -9.50
CA PRO A 107 16.51 -9.90 -9.46
C PRO A 107 15.49 -9.09 -10.28
N PRO A 108 15.35 -7.79 -10.03
CA PRO A 108 14.51 -6.91 -10.81
C PRO A 108 15.11 -6.72 -12.21
N GLY A 109 14.25 -6.52 -13.19
CA GLY A 109 14.66 -6.18 -14.55
C GLY A 109 15.05 -4.70 -14.68
N ALA A 110 15.37 -4.29 -15.91
CA ALA A 110 15.69 -2.89 -16.19
C ALA A 110 14.55 -1.95 -15.78
N LYS A 111 14.94 -0.75 -15.31
CA LYS A 111 14.02 0.32 -14.92
C LYS A 111 13.25 0.84 -16.13
N LEU A 112 12.03 1.33 -15.89
CA LEU A 112 11.30 2.06 -16.92
C LEU A 112 11.88 3.48 -16.99
N GLU A 113 12.69 3.76 -18.00
CA GLU A 113 13.23 5.09 -18.24
C GLU A 113 12.21 5.93 -19.01
N HIS A 114 11.63 6.92 -18.36
CA HIS A 114 10.81 7.93 -19.01
C HIS A 114 10.96 9.28 -18.28
N PRO A 115 11.16 10.42 -18.99
CA PRO A 115 11.44 11.71 -18.37
C PRO A 115 10.40 12.17 -17.33
N VAL A 116 9.11 11.87 -17.58
CA VAL A 116 8.03 12.19 -16.64
C VAL A 116 8.24 11.50 -15.28
N TYR A 117 8.77 10.28 -15.27
CA TYR A 117 8.95 9.50 -14.05
C TYR A 117 10.20 9.90 -13.25
N ALA A 118 11.21 10.47 -13.91
CA ALA A 118 12.41 10.97 -13.24
C ALA A 118 12.07 12.06 -12.21
N SER A 119 11.19 13.01 -12.57
CA SER A 119 10.73 14.07 -11.65
C SER A 119 9.93 13.52 -10.46
N GLY A 120 9.16 12.45 -10.67
CA GLY A 120 8.42 11.76 -9.61
C GLY A 120 9.33 11.06 -8.61
N ARG A 121 10.43 10.46 -9.08
CA ARG A 121 11.44 9.83 -8.22
C ARG A 121 12.12 10.83 -7.29
N ASP A 122 12.54 11.98 -7.80
CA ASP A 122 13.22 12.98 -6.96
C ASP A 122 12.28 13.55 -5.91
N THR A 123 11.04 13.86 -6.29
CA THR A 123 10.00 14.27 -5.33
C THR A 123 9.77 13.22 -4.26
N PHE A 124 9.74 11.94 -4.63
CA PHE A 124 9.56 10.83 -3.70
C PHE A 124 10.74 10.70 -2.71
N ILE A 125 11.97 10.92 -3.17
CA ILE A 125 13.16 10.93 -2.30
C ILE A 125 13.07 12.06 -1.27
N GLU A 126 12.59 13.24 -1.65
CA GLU A 126 12.41 14.35 -0.71
C GLU A 126 11.29 14.09 0.32
N ILE A 127 10.28 13.30 -0.03
CA ILE A 127 9.28 12.81 0.93
C ILE A 127 9.95 11.89 1.96
N LEU A 128 10.79 10.94 1.52
CA LEU A 128 11.49 10.02 2.43
C LEU A 128 12.34 10.76 3.48
N ARG A 129 12.94 11.91 3.14
CA ARG A 129 13.71 12.73 4.09
C ARG A 129 12.89 13.28 5.26
N GLN A 130 11.56 13.35 5.11
CA GLN A 130 10.65 13.87 6.11
C GLN A 130 10.05 12.77 6.99
N LEU A 131 10.38 11.51 6.70
CA LEU A 131 9.89 10.35 7.43
C LEU A 131 10.97 9.83 8.38
N GLU A 132 10.53 9.17 9.45
CA GLU A 132 11.41 8.41 10.33
C GLU A 132 11.71 7.04 9.68
N PRO A 133 12.98 6.59 9.64
CA PRO A 133 13.32 5.24 9.19
C PRO A 133 12.67 4.13 10.05
N GLY A 134 12.46 2.97 9.43
CA GLY A 134 11.89 1.79 10.08
C GLY A 134 10.36 1.80 10.16
N GLY A 135 9.83 1.17 11.23
CA GLY A 135 8.39 0.99 11.47
C GLY A 135 7.92 -0.47 11.34
N THR A 136 6.64 -0.71 11.59
CA THR A 136 5.98 -2.02 11.45
C THR A 136 4.86 -1.93 10.42
N GLY A 137 4.96 -2.68 9.34
CA GLY A 137 4.00 -2.68 8.24
C GLY A 137 3.09 -3.89 8.28
N GLY A 138 2.08 -3.94 7.41
CA GLY A 138 1.21 -5.12 7.28
C GLY A 138 0.38 -5.44 8.53
N LEU A 139 0.23 -4.47 9.45
CA LEU A 139 -0.78 -4.54 10.49
C LEU A 139 -2.14 -4.45 9.81
N ALA A 140 -3.05 -5.37 10.15
CA ALA A 140 -4.40 -5.32 9.62
C ALA A 140 -4.99 -3.95 9.96
N CYS A 141 -5.37 -3.17 8.94
CA CYS A 141 -6.28 -2.06 9.14
C CYS A 141 -7.51 -2.63 9.84
N LEU A 142 -7.69 -2.34 11.13
CA LEU A 142 -8.88 -2.75 11.87
C LEU A 142 -10.08 -2.24 11.06
N LYS A 143 -10.93 -3.16 10.59
CA LYS A 143 -12.08 -2.78 9.77
C LYS A 143 -12.90 -1.73 10.54
N GLY A 144 -13.00 -0.51 10.02
CA GLY A 144 -13.74 0.57 10.67
C GLY A 144 -12.93 1.45 11.64
N ARG A 145 -11.59 1.29 11.71
CA ARG A 145 -10.70 2.21 12.43
C ARG A 145 -9.52 2.62 11.54
N GLY A 146 -9.28 3.92 11.50
CA GLY A 146 -8.20 4.55 10.76
C GLY A 146 -8.41 6.07 10.78
N PRO A 147 -7.34 6.89 10.69
CA PRO A 147 -7.44 8.34 10.85
C PRO A 147 -8.51 8.96 9.94
N ALA A 148 -8.64 8.46 8.71
CA ALA A 148 -9.66 8.94 7.76
C ALA A 148 -11.10 8.53 8.13
N GLN A 149 -11.29 7.34 8.70
CA GLN A 149 -12.61 6.84 9.12
C GLN A 149 -13.08 7.49 10.43
N ASP A 150 -12.14 7.78 11.34
CA ASP A 150 -12.44 8.48 12.59
C ASP A 150 -12.80 9.94 12.31
N VAL A 151 -12.09 10.60 11.39
CA VAL A 151 -12.48 11.92 10.86
C VAL A 151 -13.87 11.86 10.20
N HIS A 152 -14.15 10.82 9.39
CA HIS A 152 -15.46 10.67 8.75
C HIS A 152 -16.60 10.53 9.77
N LYS A 153 -16.39 9.74 10.85
CA LYS A 153 -17.38 9.63 11.95
C LYS A 153 -17.58 10.95 12.66
N ALA A 154 -16.50 11.68 12.95
CA ALA A 154 -16.57 12.98 13.60
C ALA A 154 -17.28 14.03 12.73
N ILE A 155 -17.06 13.99 11.41
CA ILE A 155 -17.80 14.81 10.43
C ILE A 155 -19.28 14.46 10.44
N GLN A 156 -19.63 13.17 10.45
CA GLN A 156 -21.03 12.75 10.47
C GLN A 156 -21.73 13.26 11.73
N GLN A 157 -21.10 13.12 12.90
CA GLN A 157 -21.64 13.65 14.16
C GLN A 157 -21.81 15.17 14.10
N HIS A 158 -20.83 15.90 13.55
CA HIS A 158 -20.93 17.35 13.41
C HIS A 158 -22.05 17.77 12.46
N LEU A 159 -22.28 17.02 11.37
CA LEU A 159 -23.37 17.26 10.42
C LEU A 159 -24.75 16.95 11.01
N ASP A 160 -24.85 15.97 11.91
CA ASP A 160 -26.11 15.68 12.60
C ASP A 160 -26.54 16.87 13.48
N GLU A 161 -25.57 17.57 14.07
CA GLU A 161 -25.78 18.79 14.87
C GLU A 161 -25.86 20.07 14.00
N ASN A 162 -25.19 20.09 12.84
CA ASN A 162 -25.07 21.23 11.94
C ASN A 162 -25.33 20.82 10.48
N PRO A 163 -26.59 20.54 10.08
CA PRO A 163 -26.90 19.91 8.79
C PRO A 163 -26.47 20.70 7.54
N SER A 164 -26.26 22.01 7.68
CA SER A 164 -25.84 22.90 6.60
C SER A 164 -24.34 23.23 6.59
N ALA A 165 -23.55 22.59 7.46
CA ALA A 165 -22.11 22.88 7.56
C ALA A 165 -21.40 22.64 6.23
N THR A 166 -20.61 23.62 5.81
CA THR A 166 -19.79 23.55 4.59
C THR A 166 -18.49 22.79 4.83
N TRP A 167 -17.86 22.31 3.77
CA TRP A 167 -16.54 21.65 3.87
C TRP A 167 -15.44 22.50 4.53
N ARG A 168 -15.54 23.83 4.42
CA ARG A 168 -14.60 24.75 5.10
C ARG A 168 -14.83 24.77 6.60
N GLU A 169 -16.09 24.75 7.02
CA GLU A 169 -16.48 24.70 8.44
C GLU A 169 -16.13 23.32 9.02
N LEU A 170 -16.46 22.23 8.33
CA LEU A 170 -16.05 20.88 8.73
C LEU A 170 -14.53 20.74 8.89
N TYR A 171 -13.74 21.32 7.99
CA TYR A 171 -12.29 21.31 8.09
C TYR A 171 -11.75 22.09 9.31
N ARG A 172 -12.41 23.19 9.66
CA ARG A 172 -12.03 24.04 10.79
C ARG A 172 -12.48 23.44 12.13
N ASP A 173 -13.69 22.89 12.15
CA ASP A 173 -14.41 22.57 13.38
C ASP A 173 -14.27 21.09 13.79
N VAL A 174 -13.91 20.21 12.85
CA VAL A 174 -13.69 18.78 13.12
C VAL A 174 -12.19 18.47 13.19
N PRO A 175 -11.67 17.90 14.28
CA PRO A 175 -10.27 17.47 14.37
C PRO A 175 -9.90 16.55 13.21
N ASN A 176 -8.90 16.93 12.43
CA ASN A 176 -8.50 16.17 11.25
C ASN A 176 -7.01 16.34 10.94
N HIS A 177 -6.45 15.40 10.18
CA HIS A 177 -5.03 15.34 9.82
C HIS A 177 -4.75 15.83 8.39
N TYR A 178 -5.74 16.43 7.71
CA TYR A 178 -5.59 16.82 6.31
C TYR A 178 -4.96 18.22 6.19
N ALA A 179 -4.16 18.41 5.14
CA ALA A 179 -3.49 19.69 4.89
C ALA A 179 -4.42 20.82 4.43
N SER A 180 -5.63 20.49 3.96
CA SER A 180 -6.61 21.49 3.50
C SER A 180 -8.04 20.95 3.46
N TYR A 181 -9.03 21.84 3.44
CA TYR A 181 -10.44 21.48 3.26
C TYR A 181 -10.71 20.72 1.96
N ARG A 182 -9.91 20.95 0.89
CA ARG A 182 -10.05 20.25 -0.39
C ARG A 182 -9.56 18.80 -0.29
N SER A 183 -8.44 18.59 0.42
CA SER A 183 -7.89 17.26 0.70
C SER A 183 -8.86 16.45 1.55
N LEU A 184 -9.43 17.08 2.59
CA LEU A 184 -10.48 16.48 3.41
C LEU A 184 -11.69 16.07 2.56
N GLN A 185 -12.26 17.01 1.79
CA GLN A 185 -13.43 16.76 0.94
C GLN A 185 -13.21 15.63 -0.05
N SER A 186 -12.05 15.60 -0.73
CA SER A 186 -11.74 14.55 -1.71
C SER A 186 -11.70 13.17 -1.05
N SER A 187 -11.05 13.06 0.12
CA SER A 187 -10.95 11.81 0.87
C SER A 187 -12.31 11.33 1.39
N MET A 188 -13.17 12.24 1.87
CA MET A 188 -14.50 11.89 2.34
C MET A 188 -15.41 11.42 1.20
N LYS A 189 -15.37 12.06 0.03
CA LYS A 189 -16.13 11.60 -1.15
C LYS A 189 -15.74 10.18 -1.57
N VAL A 190 -14.46 9.84 -1.47
CA VAL A 190 -13.99 8.48 -1.73
C VAL A 190 -14.57 7.51 -0.72
N LEU A 191 -14.51 7.83 0.59
CA LEU A 191 -15.08 7.00 1.64
C LEU A 191 -16.60 6.81 1.49
N GLU A 192 -17.36 7.86 1.20
CA GLU A 192 -18.80 7.76 0.95
C GLU A 192 -19.13 6.84 -0.23
N ASN A 193 -18.36 6.91 -1.31
CA ASN A 193 -18.54 6.05 -2.47
C ASN A 193 -18.21 4.59 -2.16
N PHE A 194 -17.21 4.33 -1.31
CA PHE A 194 -16.91 2.98 -0.81
C PHE A 194 -18.02 2.46 0.11
N SER A 195 -18.57 3.28 1.01
CA SER A 195 -19.67 2.92 1.90
C SER A 195 -20.97 2.65 1.13
N LYS A 196 -21.25 3.39 0.06
CA LYS A 196 -22.42 3.17 -0.83
C LYS A 196 -22.28 1.92 -1.71
N ALA A 197 -21.05 1.47 -1.98
CA ALA A 197 -20.78 0.25 -2.75
C ALA A 197 -20.82 -1.05 -1.93
N GLU A 198 -20.72 -0.97 -0.59
CA GLU A 198 -20.74 -2.13 0.32
C GLU A 198 -22.09 -2.90 0.37
N PRO A 199 -23.28 -2.25 0.32
CA PRO A 199 -24.56 -2.95 0.28
C PRO A 199 -24.69 -3.87 -0.95
N LEU A 200 -24.21 -3.42 -2.11
CA LEU A 200 -24.30 -4.15 -3.37
C LEU A 200 -23.45 -5.45 -3.37
N ARG A 201 -22.31 -5.48 -2.68
CA ARG A 201 -21.46 -6.68 -2.61
C ARG A 201 -22.01 -7.75 -1.65
N ARG A 202 -22.69 -7.36 -0.57
CA ARG A 202 -23.34 -8.31 0.33
C ARG A 202 -24.51 -9.02 -0.34
N THR A 203 -25.36 -8.30 -1.08
CA THR A 203 -26.47 -8.92 -1.82
C THR A 203 -25.98 -9.92 -2.86
N THR A 204 -24.89 -9.66 -3.58
CA THR A 204 -24.35 -10.60 -4.59
C THR A 204 -23.75 -11.87 -3.97
N ILE A 205 -23.10 -11.77 -2.79
CA ILE A 205 -22.53 -12.94 -2.10
C ILE A 205 -23.62 -13.79 -1.44
N ASP A 206 -24.65 -13.16 -0.87
CA ASP A 206 -25.75 -13.89 -0.23
C ASP A 206 -26.69 -14.55 -1.27
N THR A 207 -26.91 -13.93 -2.43
CA THR A 207 -27.63 -14.60 -3.55
C THR A 207 -26.81 -15.75 -4.16
N ALA A 208 -25.49 -15.62 -4.27
CA ALA A 208 -24.63 -16.71 -4.75
C ALA A 208 -24.59 -17.92 -3.78
N ARG A 209 -24.69 -17.68 -2.46
CA ARG A 209 -24.75 -18.75 -1.45
C ARG A 209 -26.14 -19.40 -1.33
N ALA A 210 -27.21 -18.65 -1.58
CA ALA A 210 -28.57 -19.21 -1.61
C ALA A 210 -28.78 -20.13 -2.82
N GLY A 211 -28.16 -19.83 -3.98
CA GLY A 211 -28.27 -20.64 -5.20
C GLY A 211 -27.49 -21.97 -5.19
N GLN A 212 -26.61 -22.21 -4.22
CA GLN A 212 -25.84 -23.46 -4.12
C GLN A 212 -26.46 -24.49 -3.16
N ARG A 213 -27.57 -24.17 -2.46
CA ARG A 213 -28.27 -25.09 -1.55
C ARG A 213 -29.55 -25.71 -2.13
N SER A 214 -29.82 -25.48 -3.40
CA SER A 214 -30.99 -26.01 -4.10
C SER A 214 -30.58 -26.63 -5.42
N LEU A 215 -29.80 -27.70 -5.35
CA LEU A 215 -29.78 -28.74 -6.36
C LEU A 215 -29.96 -30.08 -5.62
N PRO A 216 -30.95 -30.90 -6.02
CA PRO A 216 -31.19 -32.21 -5.42
C PRO A 216 -30.02 -33.17 -5.64
#